data_AF-A0A521TFX8-F1
#
_entry.id   AF-A0A521TFX8-F1
#
_cell.length_a   1.000
_cell.length_b   1.000
_cell.length_c   1.000
_cell.angle_alpha   90.00
_cell.angle_beta   90.00
_cell.angle_gamma   90.00
#
_symmetry.space_group_name_H-M   'P 1'
#
loop_
_entity.id
_entity.type
_entity.pdbx_description
1 polymer ?
#
loop_
_entity_poly.entity_id
_entity_poly.type
_entity_poly.pdbx_seq_one_letter_code
_entity_poly.pdbx_strand_id
1 'polypeptide(L)'
;MLPAPEDYPFLFINHGTPAVDSVGKCEEVFLWFRGAVAPADRARIEAGVPSPLRRFWHWDREFCYFGSEGDMYEFAVLQDYTPEPVRSALRGADPTRDPKAWHRHYQQATALFEEAIEAFAADLERWVHEVHGIAPIAVFWGPGASAEDDPWHRWSVAAFATAMGERLRRYVPERGGAETLDWIRDRTAHLLVAPSKRSKRGAPLDEARAIAALDEACRRARPKEYVPRLSYDEGEVLRNGELIASFVGSARGWSSRLERLAPLSQLTFLASYDVDHARLLRAYPALPDRVRALVEALAPDERRSALPLLVMLAQTLTRDTPAFDHLRRKSGELAAQVLRAGFDQPGCRGATFARASRYLRWARCFKEARAMAEEGLFRYGERRTLVRAALKAAKAMGDEKAARRYEARLTALTPAS
;
A
#
# COMPACT_ATOMS: atom_id res chain seq x y z
N MET A 1 36.12 14.43 5.17
CA MET A 1 35.64 15.71 5.71
C MET A 1 34.14 15.76 5.47
N LEU A 2 33.35 16.16 6.46
CA LEU A 2 31.94 16.48 6.21
C LEU A 2 31.90 17.82 5.45
N PRO A 3 31.03 17.97 4.44
CA PRO A 3 30.86 19.22 3.69
C PRO A 3 30.47 20.37 4.61
N ALA A 4 30.74 21.61 4.18
CA ALA A 4 30.43 22.77 4.99
C ALA A 4 28.90 22.93 5.08
N PRO A 5 28.34 23.41 6.20
CA PRO A 5 26.89 23.64 6.32
C PRO A 5 26.31 24.59 5.25
N GLU A 6 27.16 25.41 4.63
CA GLU A 6 26.80 26.31 3.55
C GLU A 6 26.50 25.57 2.23
N ASP A 7 27.06 24.37 2.05
CA ASP A 7 26.82 23.55 0.86
C ASP A 7 25.41 22.92 0.87
N TYR A 8 24.82 22.73 2.06
CA TYR A 8 23.54 22.03 2.28
C TYR A 8 22.57 22.88 3.13
N PRO A 9 21.78 23.78 2.51
CA PRO A 9 20.98 24.78 3.23
C PRO A 9 19.89 24.19 4.14
N PHE A 10 19.51 22.93 3.92
CA PHE A 10 18.53 22.18 4.71
C PHE A 10 18.80 20.67 4.59
N LEU A 11 18.18 19.88 5.47
CA LEU A 11 18.26 18.42 5.39
C LEU A 11 17.44 17.94 4.19
N PHE A 12 18.09 17.31 3.22
CA PHE A 12 17.44 16.73 2.04
C PHE A 12 17.58 15.20 2.12
N ILE A 13 16.61 14.55 2.75
CA ILE A 13 16.49 13.09 2.80
C ILE A 13 16.04 12.61 1.42
N ASN A 14 16.64 11.52 0.95
CA ASN A 14 16.52 11.01 -0.41
C ASN A 14 16.89 12.04 -1.51
N HIS A 15 17.95 12.81 -1.30
CA HIS A 15 18.52 13.69 -2.34
C HIS A 15 19.21 12.91 -3.47
N GLY A 16 19.08 13.40 -4.70
CA GLY A 16 19.65 12.83 -5.92
C GLY A 16 18.58 12.30 -6.88
N THR A 17 19.03 11.79 -8.04
CA THR A 17 18.12 11.19 -9.02
C THR A 17 17.48 9.92 -8.46
N PRO A 18 16.14 9.84 -8.38
CA PRO A 18 15.47 8.63 -7.93
C PRO A 18 15.83 7.43 -8.81
N ALA A 19 16.07 6.26 -8.22
CA ALA A 19 16.21 5.04 -9.01
C ALA A 19 14.88 4.72 -9.70
N VAL A 20 14.92 4.35 -10.99
CA VAL A 20 13.75 3.98 -11.80
C VAL A 20 12.82 3.02 -11.05
N ASP A 21 13.40 1.97 -10.46
CA ASP A 21 12.67 0.94 -9.71
C ASP A 21 12.05 1.43 -8.39
N SER A 22 12.42 2.63 -7.92
CA SER A 22 11.95 3.22 -6.66
C SER A 22 10.86 4.27 -6.85
N VAL A 23 10.75 4.87 -8.05
CA VAL A 23 9.81 5.97 -8.35
C VAL A 23 8.36 5.53 -8.27
N GLY A 24 8.04 4.32 -8.74
CA GLY A 24 6.67 3.77 -8.67
C GLY A 24 6.16 3.52 -7.25
N LYS A 25 7.07 3.49 -6.26
CA LYS A 25 6.78 3.28 -4.84
C LYS A 25 6.99 4.53 -4.00
N CYS A 26 7.03 5.71 -4.61
CA CYS A 26 7.12 6.95 -3.85
C CYS A 26 5.84 7.14 -3.02
N GLU A 27 5.86 6.62 -1.79
CA GLU A 27 4.70 6.67 -0.91
C GLU A 27 4.48 8.10 -0.45
N GLU A 28 5.51 8.83 0.00
CA GLU A 28 5.32 10.19 0.52
C GLU A 28 6.57 11.09 0.35
N VAL A 29 6.37 12.37 0.00
CA VAL A 29 7.36 13.46 0.08
C VAL A 29 6.97 14.33 1.27
N PHE A 30 7.94 14.93 1.96
CA PHE A 30 7.67 15.77 3.13
C PHE A 30 8.46 17.08 3.08
N LEU A 31 7.80 18.20 3.39
CA LEU A 31 8.45 19.46 3.72
C LEU A 31 8.14 19.83 5.17
N TRP A 32 9.19 20.09 5.93
CA TRP A 32 9.13 20.72 7.23
C TRP A 32 9.84 22.06 7.20
N PHE A 33 9.13 23.13 7.56
CA PHE A 33 9.65 24.50 7.59
C PHE A 33 10.16 24.84 8.98
N ARG A 34 11.25 25.62 9.08
CA ARG A 34 11.86 26.05 10.36
C ARG A 34 10.89 26.80 11.29
N GLY A 35 9.81 27.37 10.74
CA GLY A 35 8.67 27.90 11.48
C GLY A 35 7.42 27.95 10.60
N ALA A 36 6.35 28.56 11.12
CA ALA A 36 5.09 28.70 10.42
C ALA A 36 5.22 29.47 9.09
N VAL A 37 4.64 28.93 8.02
CA VAL A 37 4.60 29.58 6.70
C VAL A 37 3.37 30.48 6.61
N ALA A 38 3.56 31.73 6.19
CA ALA A 38 2.45 32.67 6.02
C ALA A 38 1.50 32.22 4.89
N PRO A 39 0.17 32.48 4.99
CA PRO A 39 -0.78 32.01 3.99
C PRO A 39 -0.47 32.45 2.54
N ALA A 40 0.04 33.66 2.35
CA ALA A 40 0.42 34.16 1.03
C ALA A 40 1.61 33.37 0.44
N ASP A 41 2.60 33.04 1.27
CA ASP A 41 3.75 32.24 0.88
C ASP A 41 3.36 30.79 0.59
N ARG A 42 2.39 30.23 1.34
CA ARG A 42 1.85 28.89 1.04
C ARG A 42 1.27 28.81 -0.36
N ALA A 43 0.42 29.77 -0.73
CA ALA A 43 -0.17 29.83 -2.07
C ALA A 43 0.89 29.97 -3.17
N ARG A 44 1.96 30.74 -2.90
CA ARG A 44 3.10 30.87 -3.82
C ARG A 44 3.87 29.56 -3.98
N ILE A 45 4.15 28.87 -2.87
CA ILE A 45 4.82 27.56 -2.85
C ILE A 45 3.98 26.53 -3.63
N GLU A 46 2.68 26.45 -3.36
CA GLU A 46 1.71 25.57 -4.03
C GLU A 46 1.63 25.79 -5.54
N ALA A 47 1.69 27.04 -5.99
CA ALA A 47 1.64 27.35 -7.41
C ALA A 47 2.86 26.84 -8.20
N GLY A 48 4.00 26.70 -7.52
CA GLY A 48 5.26 26.23 -8.13
C GLY A 48 5.47 24.72 -8.13
N VAL A 49 4.58 23.95 -7.51
CA VAL A 49 4.81 22.53 -7.23
C VAL A 49 4.95 21.73 -8.53
N PRO A 50 6.05 20.99 -8.71
CA PRO A 50 6.25 20.12 -9.86
C PRO A 50 5.10 19.12 -10.00
N SER A 51 4.74 18.80 -11.23
CA SER A 51 3.96 17.58 -11.45
C SER A 51 4.86 16.37 -11.16
N PRO A 52 4.38 15.23 -10.66
CA PRO A 52 3.00 14.93 -10.29
C PRO A 52 2.61 15.36 -8.87
N LEU A 53 3.53 15.91 -8.09
CA LEU A 53 3.34 16.25 -6.67
C LEU A 53 2.17 17.20 -6.42
N ARG A 54 1.89 18.13 -7.34
CA ARG A 54 0.75 19.06 -7.26
C ARG A 54 -0.62 18.40 -7.08
N ARG A 55 -0.75 17.11 -7.41
CA ARG A 55 -2.03 16.38 -7.36
C ARG A 55 -2.39 15.92 -5.95
N PHE A 56 -1.43 15.92 -5.03
CA PHE A 56 -1.57 15.27 -3.72
C PHE A 56 -1.04 16.17 -2.61
N TRP A 57 -1.69 17.32 -2.42
CA TRP A 57 -1.13 18.38 -1.59
C TRP A 57 -1.90 18.59 -0.30
N HIS A 58 -1.18 18.59 0.82
CA HIS A 58 -1.75 18.83 2.14
C HIS A 58 -0.84 19.70 3.01
N TRP A 59 -1.45 20.65 3.73
CA TRP A 59 -0.78 21.51 4.70
C TRP A 59 -1.22 21.22 6.12
N ASP A 60 -0.26 21.30 7.02
CA ASP A 60 -0.42 21.69 8.42
C ASP A 60 0.42 22.97 8.68
N ARG A 61 0.42 23.52 9.88
CA ARG A 61 1.04 24.82 10.24
C ARG A 61 2.49 24.98 9.75
N GLU A 62 3.32 23.95 9.96
CA GLU A 62 4.77 23.95 9.67
C GLU A 62 5.19 22.77 8.79
N PHE A 63 4.22 22.01 8.29
CA PHE A 63 4.44 20.73 7.62
C PHE A 63 3.60 20.68 6.36
N CYS A 64 4.20 20.20 5.29
CA CYS A 64 3.51 19.86 4.07
C CYS A 64 3.88 18.43 3.70
N TYR A 65 2.90 17.65 3.26
CA TYR A 65 3.15 16.31 2.75
C TYR A 65 2.52 16.13 1.37
N PHE A 66 3.13 15.20 0.64
CA PHE A 66 2.73 14.79 -0.68
C PHE A 66 2.69 13.28 -0.71
N GLY A 67 1.68 12.67 -1.31
CA GLY A 67 1.67 11.21 -1.44
C GLY A 67 0.73 10.76 -2.55
N SER A 68 1.22 9.91 -3.45
CA SER A 68 0.40 9.35 -4.51
C SER A 68 -0.56 8.30 -3.94
N GLU A 69 -1.80 8.23 -4.42
CA GLU A 69 -2.70 7.09 -4.18
C GLU A 69 -2.22 5.81 -4.95
N GLY A 70 -0.98 5.39 -4.75
CA GLY A 70 -0.40 4.14 -5.27
C GLY A 70 0.47 4.27 -6.53
N ASP A 71 0.61 3.15 -7.25
CA ASP A 71 1.52 2.84 -8.38
C ASP A 71 1.43 3.77 -9.62
N MET A 72 0.74 4.91 -9.53
CA MET A 72 0.52 5.85 -10.64
C MET A 72 1.61 6.92 -10.77
N TYR A 73 2.59 6.94 -9.86
CA TYR A 73 3.61 7.98 -9.80
C TYR A 73 4.53 7.97 -11.04
N GLU A 74 5.02 6.78 -11.43
CA GLU A 74 5.78 6.56 -12.68
C GLU A 74 5.01 7.11 -13.88
N PHE A 75 3.74 6.73 -14.02
CA PHE A 75 2.92 7.15 -15.15
C PHE A 75 2.76 8.67 -15.20
N ALA A 76 2.62 9.33 -14.04
CA ALA A 76 2.46 10.76 -13.98
C ALA A 76 3.77 11.52 -14.29
N VAL A 77 4.93 10.98 -13.88
CA VAL A 77 6.25 11.49 -14.33
C VAL A 77 6.36 11.35 -15.85
N LEU A 78 6.07 10.17 -16.41
CA LEU A 78 6.09 9.96 -17.86
C LEU A 78 5.17 10.92 -18.62
N GLN A 79 3.95 11.15 -18.10
CA GLN A 79 2.99 12.07 -18.71
C GLN A 79 3.43 13.53 -18.76
N ASP A 80 4.35 13.94 -17.88
CA ASP A 80 4.68 15.35 -17.68
C ASP A 80 6.15 15.67 -18.02
N TYR A 81 7.06 14.69 -18.04
CA TYR A 81 8.50 14.90 -18.30
C TYR A 81 9.05 14.20 -19.56
N THR A 82 8.27 13.36 -20.25
CA THR A 82 8.68 12.88 -21.58
C THR A 82 8.56 13.99 -22.65
N PRO A 83 9.21 13.86 -23.82
CA PRO A 83 9.07 14.81 -24.93
C PRO A 83 7.61 14.98 -25.38
N GLU A 84 7.26 16.20 -25.81
CA GLU A 84 5.87 16.56 -26.15
C GLU A 84 5.17 15.62 -27.15
N PRO A 85 5.82 15.12 -28.23
CA PRO A 85 5.18 14.16 -29.13
C PRO A 85 4.72 12.88 -28.41
N VAL A 86 5.52 12.39 -27.45
CA VAL A 86 5.22 11.17 -26.66
C VAL A 86 4.11 11.46 -25.65
N ARG A 87 4.19 12.60 -24.93
CA ARG A 87 3.13 13.03 -24.00
C ARG A 87 1.78 13.17 -24.69
N SER A 88 1.75 13.83 -25.84
CA SER A 88 0.54 14.05 -26.62
C SER A 88 -0.08 12.73 -27.09
N ALA A 89 0.74 11.82 -27.61
CA ALA A 89 0.29 10.48 -28.01
C ALA A 89 -0.25 9.66 -26.83
N LEU A 90 0.41 9.71 -25.67
CA LEU A 90 -0.02 9.00 -24.46
C LEU A 90 -1.32 9.56 -23.89
N ARG A 91 -1.50 10.89 -23.91
CA ARG A 91 -2.73 11.56 -23.44
C ARG A 91 -3.91 11.37 -24.41
N GLY A 92 -3.64 11.29 -25.71
CA GLY A 92 -4.65 11.05 -26.75
C GLY A 92 -5.15 9.60 -26.82
N ALA A 93 -4.40 8.65 -26.26
CA ALA A 93 -4.79 7.25 -26.25
C ALA A 93 -5.76 6.94 -25.10
N ASP A 94 -6.95 6.44 -25.44
CA ASP A 94 -7.93 5.99 -24.46
C ASP A 94 -7.73 4.48 -24.19
N PRO A 95 -7.26 4.09 -22.98
CA PRO A 95 -7.00 2.69 -22.63
C PRO A 95 -8.27 1.82 -22.65
N THR A 96 -9.46 2.42 -22.62
CA THR A 96 -10.75 1.70 -22.69
C THR A 96 -11.20 1.45 -24.12
N ARG A 97 -10.87 2.35 -25.05
CA ARG A 97 -11.26 2.25 -26.47
C ARG A 97 -10.22 1.52 -27.31
N ASP A 98 -8.93 1.83 -27.09
CA ASP A 98 -7.82 1.18 -27.80
C ASP A 98 -6.65 0.88 -26.84
N PRO A 99 -6.76 -0.23 -26.07
CA PRO A 99 -5.71 -0.62 -25.13
C PRO A 99 -4.38 -0.94 -25.82
N LYS A 100 -4.39 -1.34 -27.11
CA LYS A 100 -3.15 -1.67 -27.83
C LYS A 100 -2.40 -0.41 -28.24
N ALA A 101 -3.09 0.61 -28.76
CA ALA A 101 -2.47 1.89 -29.04
C ALA A 101 -1.95 2.54 -27.77
N TRP A 102 -2.74 2.55 -26.69
CA TRP A 102 -2.31 3.05 -25.39
C TRP A 102 -1.04 2.34 -24.90
N HIS A 103 -1.00 1.01 -24.96
CA HIS A 103 0.17 0.25 -24.51
C HIS A 103 1.42 0.54 -25.33
N ARG A 104 1.30 0.72 -26.67
CA ARG A 104 2.44 1.11 -27.50
C ARG A 104 3.00 2.48 -27.13
N HIS A 105 2.13 3.47 -26.88
CA HIS A 105 2.57 4.80 -26.44
C HIS A 105 3.15 4.77 -25.03
N TYR A 106 2.60 3.95 -24.14
CA TYR A 106 3.16 3.71 -22.82
C TYR A 106 4.57 3.11 -22.90
N GLN A 107 4.80 2.11 -23.76
CA GLN A 107 6.12 1.53 -24.00
C GLN A 107 7.12 2.56 -24.55
N GLN A 108 6.69 3.42 -25.49
CA GLN A 108 7.51 4.52 -26.01
C GLN A 108 7.90 5.49 -24.90
N ALA A 109 6.96 5.83 -24.00
CA ALA A 109 7.24 6.68 -22.86
C ALA A 109 8.20 6.00 -21.85
N THR A 110 7.97 4.72 -21.56
CA THR A 110 8.80 3.94 -20.62
C THR A 110 10.26 3.84 -21.10
N ALA A 111 10.48 3.79 -22.42
CA ALA A 111 11.83 3.81 -22.99
C ALA A 111 12.60 5.12 -22.70
N LEU A 112 11.90 6.19 -22.32
CA LEU A 112 12.44 7.51 -21.98
C LEU A 112 12.31 7.79 -20.46
N PHE A 113 12.09 6.76 -19.64
CA PHE A 113 11.74 6.96 -18.24
C PHE A 113 12.91 7.50 -17.41
N GLU A 114 14.13 7.03 -17.65
CA GLU A 114 15.34 7.54 -17.00
C GLU A 114 15.49 9.05 -17.22
N GLU A 115 15.41 9.49 -18.48
CA GLU A 115 15.50 10.91 -18.86
C GLU A 115 14.36 11.75 -18.24
N ALA A 116 13.15 11.19 -18.19
CA ALA A 116 12.00 11.83 -17.56
C ALA A 116 12.19 11.97 -16.04
N ILE A 117 12.79 10.97 -15.37
CA ILE A 117 13.09 11.03 -13.95
C ILE A 117 14.18 12.06 -13.66
N GLU A 118 15.23 12.13 -14.49
CA GLU A 118 16.28 13.15 -14.35
C GLU A 118 15.70 14.57 -14.50
N ALA A 119 14.85 14.78 -15.51
CA ALA A 119 14.17 16.06 -15.71
C ALA A 119 13.25 16.41 -14.52
N PHE A 120 12.53 15.42 -13.97
CA PHE A 120 11.71 15.61 -12.79
C PHE A 120 12.54 15.92 -11.54
N ALA A 121 13.66 15.21 -11.32
CA ALA A 121 14.56 15.44 -10.20
C ALA A 121 15.16 16.85 -10.24
N ALA A 122 15.59 17.32 -11.41
CA ALA A 122 16.10 18.68 -11.60
C ALA A 122 15.02 19.75 -11.33
N ASP A 123 13.79 19.53 -11.79
CA ASP A 123 12.66 20.43 -11.53
C ASP A 123 12.31 20.49 -10.04
N LEU A 124 12.32 19.32 -9.38
CA LEU A 124 12.08 19.21 -7.95
C LEU A 124 13.15 19.91 -7.13
N GLU A 125 14.42 19.70 -7.45
CA GLU A 125 15.55 20.33 -6.78
C GLU A 125 15.47 21.87 -6.93
N ARG A 126 15.26 22.36 -8.15
CA ARG A 126 15.03 23.79 -8.41
C ARG A 126 13.89 24.33 -7.54
N TRP A 127 12.73 23.66 -7.56
CA TRP A 127 11.57 24.10 -6.82
C TRP A 127 11.82 24.12 -5.30
N VAL A 128 12.46 23.09 -4.71
CA VAL A 128 12.71 23.07 -3.26
C VAL A 128 13.67 24.18 -2.84
N HIS A 129 14.63 24.55 -3.69
CA HIS A 129 15.49 25.72 -3.47
C HIS A 129 14.70 27.03 -3.52
N GLU A 130 13.78 27.19 -4.47
CA GLU A 130 12.88 28.35 -4.52
C GLU A 130 12.00 28.43 -3.27
N VAL A 131 11.45 27.29 -2.82
CA VAL A 131 10.67 27.20 -1.58
C VAL A 131 11.50 27.59 -0.37
N HIS A 132 12.75 27.13 -0.27
CA HIS A 132 13.65 27.52 0.82
C HIS A 132 13.89 29.04 0.87
N GLY A 133 13.96 29.69 -0.29
CA GLY A 133 14.07 31.15 -0.40
C GLY A 133 12.81 31.90 0.03
N ILE A 134 11.62 31.28 -0.07
CA ILE A 134 10.34 31.85 0.40
C ILE A 134 10.17 31.62 1.91
N ALA A 135 10.35 30.38 2.35
CA ALA A 135 10.20 29.95 3.73
C ALA A 135 11.32 28.94 4.08
N PRO A 136 12.18 29.24 5.06
CA PRO A 136 13.32 28.37 5.37
C PRO A 136 12.91 26.95 5.71
N ILE A 137 13.38 26.00 4.91
CA ILE A 137 13.17 24.56 5.12
C ILE A 137 14.10 24.06 6.22
N ALA A 138 13.58 23.19 7.08
CA ALA A 138 14.34 22.41 8.04
C ALA A 138 14.68 21.04 7.46
N VAL A 139 13.66 20.33 6.96
CA VAL A 139 13.78 19.02 6.32
C VAL A 139 12.93 19.02 5.06
N PHE A 140 13.54 18.56 3.97
CA PHE A 140 12.85 18.04 2.82
C PHE A 140 13.13 16.55 2.71
N TRP A 141 12.10 15.75 2.50
CA TRP A 141 12.20 14.32 2.24
C TRP A 141 11.68 14.09 0.83
N GLY A 142 12.59 13.85 -0.11
CA GLY A 142 12.32 13.69 -1.53
C GLY A 142 11.69 12.35 -1.92
N PRO A 143 11.18 12.25 -3.15
CA PRO A 143 10.53 11.07 -3.69
C PRO A 143 11.53 9.95 -4.00
N GLY A 144 11.25 8.73 -3.51
CA GLY A 144 12.04 7.53 -3.83
C GLY A 144 13.26 7.32 -2.94
N ALA A 145 13.98 6.21 -3.13
CA ALA A 145 15.26 5.96 -2.43
C ALA A 145 16.39 6.54 -3.28
N SER A 146 17.15 7.49 -2.74
CA SER A 146 18.35 8.00 -3.41
C SER A 146 19.42 6.91 -3.49
N ALA A 147 20.39 7.10 -4.39
CA ALA A 147 21.65 6.36 -4.29
C ALA A 147 22.26 6.60 -2.90
N GLU A 148 22.58 5.53 -2.17
CA GLU A 148 23.17 5.57 -0.82
C GLU A 148 24.46 6.42 -0.76
N ASP A 149 25.07 6.68 -1.93
CA ASP A 149 26.32 7.41 -2.08
C ASP A 149 26.17 8.93 -2.22
N ASP A 150 24.94 9.48 -2.31
CA ASP A 150 24.75 10.93 -2.42
C ASP A 150 25.23 11.66 -1.14
N PRO A 151 26.19 12.61 -1.24
CA PRO A 151 26.76 13.27 -0.07
C PRO A 151 25.75 14.07 0.76
N TRP A 152 24.78 14.73 0.11
CA TRP A 152 23.76 15.54 0.79
C TRP A 152 22.78 14.63 1.53
N HIS A 153 22.35 13.52 0.92
CA HIS A 153 21.54 12.49 1.56
C HIS A 153 22.21 11.95 2.82
N ARG A 154 23.47 11.49 2.73
CA ARG A 154 24.18 10.91 3.89
C ARG A 154 24.34 11.89 5.05
N TRP A 155 24.68 13.14 4.74
CA TRP A 155 24.75 14.19 5.75
C TRP A 155 23.38 14.44 6.38
N SER A 156 22.33 14.50 5.54
CA SER A 156 20.96 14.73 5.99
C SER A 156 20.47 13.62 6.91
N VAL A 157 20.69 12.34 6.57
CA VAL A 157 20.32 11.19 7.40
C VAL A 157 21.05 11.22 8.75
N ALA A 158 22.35 11.52 8.75
CA ALA A 158 23.13 11.61 9.99
C ALA A 158 22.65 12.74 10.92
N ALA A 159 22.21 13.86 10.35
CA ALA A 159 21.71 15.02 11.11
C ALA A 159 20.20 14.95 11.43
N PHE A 160 19.44 14.10 10.74
CA PHE A 160 17.98 14.03 10.83
C PHE A 160 17.48 13.71 12.24
N ALA A 161 18.09 12.74 12.92
CA ALA A 161 17.67 12.34 14.27
C ALA A 161 17.75 13.50 15.28
N THR A 162 18.80 14.31 15.18
CA THR A 162 18.97 15.51 16.03
C THR A 162 17.90 16.55 15.73
N ALA A 163 17.70 16.87 14.45
CA ALA A 163 16.71 17.87 14.03
C ALA A 163 15.27 17.46 14.39
N MET A 164 14.93 16.18 14.22
CA MET A 164 13.62 15.64 14.60
C MET A 164 13.46 15.55 16.11
N GLY A 165 14.50 15.18 16.85
CA GLY A 165 14.44 15.09 18.31
C GLY A 165 14.16 16.44 18.98
N GLU A 166 14.68 17.55 18.44
CA GLU A 166 14.34 18.89 18.92
C GLU A 166 12.89 19.29 18.61
N ARG A 167 12.39 18.94 17.43
CA ARG A 167 11.01 19.22 17.04
C ARG A 167 10.00 18.40 17.80
N LEU A 168 10.19 17.08 17.88
CA LEU A 168 9.31 16.20 18.61
C LEU A 168 9.19 16.64 20.08
N ARG A 169 10.28 17.15 20.69
CA ARG A 169 10.22 17.75 22.03
C ARG A 169 9.25 18.94 22.13
N ARG A 170 9.07 19.73 21.06
CA ARG A 170 8.10 20.84 21.01
C ARG A 170 6.66 20.36 20.75
N TYR A 171 6.49 19.25 20.03
CA TYR A 171 5.17 18.69 19.67
C TYR A 171 4.60 17.71 20.70
N VAL A 172 5.45 17.14 21.57
CA VAL A 172 5.04 16.23 22.64
C VAL A 172 5.10 16.87 24.06
N PRO A 173 4.53 18.08 24.34
CA PRO A 173 4.47 18.55 25.73
C PRO A 173 3.28 18.02 26.54
N GLU A 174 2.25 17.39 25.95
CA GLU A 174 0.95 17.23 26.66
C GLU A 174 0.52 15.81 27.05
N ARG A 175 1.20 14.73 26.63
CA ARG A 175 0.81 13.34 26.98
C ARG A 175 1.99 12.37 27.17
N GLY A 176 2.83 12.60 28.20
CA GLY A 176 3.85 11.62 28.58
C GLY A 176 5.07 11.54 27.64
N GLY A 177 5.56 12.70 27.18
CA GLY A 177 6.52 12.80 26.08
C GLY A 177 7.89 12.15 26.26
N ALA A 178 8.32 11.81 27.48
CA ALA A 178 9.55 11.05 27.69
C ALA A 178 9.43 9.62 27.13
N GLU A 179 8.34 8.91 27.42
CA GLU A 179 8.10 7.55 26.93
C GLU A 179 7.89 7.51 25.42
N THR A 180 7.24 8.53 24.85
CA THR A 180 7.03 8.62 23.39
C THR A 180 8.33 8.92 22.65
N LEU A 181 9.20 9.78 23.21
CA LEU A 181 10.50 10.08 22.61
C LEU A 181 11.47 8.90 22.72
N ASP A 182 11.47 8.17 23.84
CA ASP A 182 12.25 6.94 23.98
C ASP A 182 11.69 5.83 23.07
N TRP A 183 10.36 5.71 22.92
CA TRP A 183 9.74 4.78 21.97
C TRP A 183 10.09 5.11 20.51
N ILE A 184 10.08 6.39 20.11
CA ILE A 184 10.52 6.82 18.78
C ILE A 184 12.01 6.49 18.61
N ARG A 185 12.87 6.82 19.58
CA ARG A 185 14.31 6.57 19.52
C ARG A 185 14.62 5.07 19.36
N ASP A 186 13.96 4.21 20.14
CA ASP A 186 14.08 2.76 20.03
C ASP A 186 13.60 2.25 18.66
N ARG A 187 12.44 2.72 18.18
CA ARG A 187 11.90 2.33 16.86
C ARG A 187 12.77 2.82 15.70
N THR A 188 13.31 4.03 15.75
CA THR A 188 14.22 4.57 14.71
C THR A 188 15.57 3.87 14.73
N ALA A 189 16.10 3.51 15.90
CA ALA A 189 17.30 2.69 16.01
C ALA A 189 17.10 1.31 15.35
N HIS A 190 15.91 0.70 15.50
CA HIS A 190 15.58 -0.54 14.79
C HIS A 190 15.43 -0.37 13.27
N LEU A 191 14.97 0.78 12.78
CA LEU A 191 14.89 1.10 11.34
C LEU A 191 16.28 1.29 10.70
N LEU A 192 17.24 1.84 11.46
CA LEU A 192 18.63 2.02 11.02
C LEU A 192 19.48 0.73 11.13
N VAL A 193 18.96 -0.31 11.78
CA VAL A 193 19.64 -1.61 12.00
C VAL A 193 18.95 -2.75 11.25
N ALA A 194 18.00 -2.45 10.35
CA ALA A 194 17.50 -3.45 9.40
C ALA A 194 18.72 -4.09 8.70
N PRO A 195 18.92 -5.42 8.84
CA PRO A 195 20.17 -6.02 8.40
C PRO A 195 20.30 -5.80 6.90
N SER A 196 21.33 -5.06 6.51
CA SER A 196 21.75 -5.04 5.12
C SER A 196 21.89 -6.49 4.65
N LYS A 197 21.54 -6.77 3.40
CA LYS A 197 21.48 -8.11 2.77
C LYS A 197 22.80 -8.91 2.81
N ARG A 198 23.78 -8.54 3.63
CA ARG A 198 25.17 -9.05 3.66
C ARG A 198 25.64 -9.71 4.96
N SER A 199 24.78 -9.95 5.95
CA SER A 199 25.18 -10.76 7.12
C SER A 199 25.20 -12.26 6.78
N LYS A 200 26.25 -12.72 6.08
CA LYS A 200 26.44 -14.12 5.63
C LYS A 200 26.94 -15.11 6.70
N ARG A 201 27.05 -14.73 7.98
CA ARG A 201 27.48 -15.64 9.05
C ARG A 201 26.75 -15.32 10.35
N GLY A 202 25.52 -15.82 10.49
CA GLY A 202 24.78 -15.80 11.75
C GLY A 202 24.92 -17.12 12.46
N ALA A 203 25.23 -17.08 13.77
CA ALA A 203 25.01 -18.19 14.69
C ALA A 203 23.60 -18.78 14.49
N PRO A 204 23.37 -20.08 14.77
CA PRO A 204 22.04 -20.67 14.67
C PRO A 204 21.08 -19.83 15.51
N LEU A 205 20.25 -19.04 14.82
CA LEU A 205 19.19 -18.30 15.46
C LEU A 205 18.32 -19.35 16.16
N ASP A 206 18.05 -19.16 17.45
CA ASP A 206 17.10 -20.00 18.17
C ASP A 206 15.74 -19.88 17.47
N GLU A 207 15.44 -20.84 16.59
CA GLU A 207 14.27 -20.83 15.72
C GLU A 207 12.98 -20.78 16.55
N ALA A 208 12.97 -21.43 17.72
CA ALA A 208 11.83 -21.40 18.63
C ALA A 208 11.60 -19.98 19.17
N ARG A 209 12.66 -19.28 19.54
CA ARG A 209 12.57 -17.88 19.97
C ARG A 209 12.12 -16.96 18.84
N ALA A 210 12.57 -17.20 17.61
CA ALA A 210 12.13 -16.43 16.44
C ALA A 210 10.63 -16.62 16.16
N ILE A 211 10.16 -17.87 16.16
CA ILE A 211 8.74 -18.21 16.00
C ILE A 211 7.90 -17.52 17.07
N ALA A 212 8.29 -17.63 18.34
CA ALA A 212 7.57 -17.00 19.44
C ALA A 212 7.51 -15.47 19.32
N ALA A 213 8.59 -14.83 18.86
CA ALA A 213 8.63 -13.38 18.65
C ALA A 213 7.72 -12.93 17.50
N LEU A 214 7.70 -13.67 16.39
CA LEU A 214 6.82 -13.38 15.24
C LEU A 214 5.34 -13.55 15.61
N ASP A 215 5.01 -14.65 16.32
CA ASP A 215 3.64 -14.92 16.76
C ASP A 215 3.12 -13.85 17.72
N GLU A 216 3.97 -13.40 18.64
CA GLU A 216 3.62 -12.30 19.55
C GLU A 216 3.48 -10.97 18.82
N ALA A 217 4.34 -10.67 17.83
CA ALA A 217 4.23 -9.47 17.01
C ALA A 217 2.89 -9.42 16.26
N CYS A 218 2.51 -10.51 15.58
CA CYS A 218 1.22 -10.61 14.90
C CYS A 218 0.03 -10.50 15.86
N ARG A 219 0.12 -11.08 17.07
CA ARG A 219 -0.95 -10.98 18.07
C ARG A 219 -1.14 -9.55 18.57
N ARG A 220 -0.05 -8.81 18.79
CA ARG A 220 -0.09 -7.40 19.26
C ARG A 220 -0.60 -6.46 18.18
N ALA A 221 -0.19 -6.68 16.93
CA ALA A 221 -0.54 -5.86 15.79
C ALA A 221 -1.79 -6.37 15.05
N ARG A 222 -2.61 -7.20 15.69
CA ARG A 222 -3.81 -7.75 15.05
C ARG A 222 -4.78 -6.62 14.68
N PRO A 223 -5.26 -6.56 13.44
CA PRO A 223 -6.20 -5.53 13.04
C PRO A 223 -7.50 -5.72 13.84
N LYS A 224 -7.90 -4.68 14.58
CA LYS A 224 -9.11 -4.70 15.42
C LYS A 224 -10.37 -4.45 14.61
N GLU A 225 -10.22 -3.72 13.50
CA GLU A 225 -11.27 -3.42 12.53
C GLU A 225 -10.76 -3.66 11.11
N TYR A 226 -11.65 -3.59 10.12
CA TYR A 226 -11.20 -3.54 8.73
C TYR A 226 -10.37 -2.28 8.50
N VAL A 227 -9.18 -2.54 7.98
CA VAL A 227 -8.12 -1.60 7.65
C VAL A 227 -8.32 -1.14 6.20
N PRO A 228 -8.76 0.11 5.92
CA PRO A 228 -8.67 0.65 4.57
C PRO A 228 -7.21 0.62 4.10
N ARG A 229 -7.02 0.52 2.77
CA ARG A 229 -5.70 0.76 2.18
C ARG A 229 -5.10 2.05 2.74
N LEU A 230 -3.82 2.04 3.09
CA LEU A 230 -3.04 3.13 3.67
C LEU A 230 -3.41 3.52 5.11
N SER A 231 -4.11 2.66 5.86
CA SER A 231 -4.27 2.90 7.29
C SER A 231 -3.11 2.30 8.09
N TYR A 232 -2.84 2.89 9.26
CA TYR A 232 -1.75 2.48 10.15
C TYR A 232 -1.73 0.96 10.43
N ASP A 233 -2.91 0.36 10.56
CA ASP A 233 -3.07 -1.07 10.80
C ASP A 233 -2.67 -1.94 9.57
N GLU A 234 -2.64 -1.40 8.34
CA GLU A 234 -2.16 -2.11 7.15
C GLU A 234 -0.64 -2.19 7.17
N GLY A 235 0.02 -1.07 7.53
CA GLY A 235 1.46 -0.99 7.62
C GLY A 235 2.05 -1.98 8.61
N GLU A 236 1.42 -2.17 9.77
CA GLU A 236 1.86 -3.16 10.75
C GLU A 236 1.60 -4.61 10.28
N VAL A 237 0.51 -4.89 9.55
CA VAL A 237 0.28 -6.21 8.92
C VAL A 237 1.33 -6.50 7.85
N LEU A 238 1.62 -5.54 6.97
CA LEU A 238 2.62 -5.69 5.91
C LEU A 238 4.02 -5.88 6.48
N ARG A 239 4.41 -5.05 7.45
CA ARG A 239 5.68 -5.19 8.17
C ARG A 239 5.83 -6.56 8.82
N ASN A 240 4.79 -7.05 9.50
CA ASN A 240 4.84 -8.39 10.09
C ASN A 240 4.92 -9.47 9.01
N GLY A 241 4.23 -9.29 7.89
CA GLY A 241 4.36 -10.11 6.69
C GLY A 241 5.79 -10.20 6.18
N GLU A 242 6.48 -9.07 6.03
CA GLU A 242 7.90 -8.98 5.63
C GLU A 242 8.84 -9.71 6.60
N LEU A 243 8.62 -9.53 7.91
CA LEU A 243 9.39 -10.22 8.95
C LEU A 243 9.21 -11.74 8.86
N ILE A 244 7.97 -12.21 8.66
CA ILE A 244 7.69 -13.63 8.47
C ILE A 244 8.28 -14.12 7.14
N ALA A 245 8.18 -13.36 6.06
CA ALA A 245 8.75 -13.72 4.76
C ALA A 245 10.28 -13.87 4.85
N SER A 246 10.94 -12.99 5.61
CA SER A 246 12.37 -13.06 5.90
C SER A 246 12.73 -14.33 6.71
N PHE A 247 11.92 -14.68 7.71
CA PHE A 247 12.11 -15.90 8.51
C PHE A 247 11.89 -17.19 7.71
N VAL A 248 10.77 -17.25 6.99
CA VAL A 248 10.38 -18.37 6.13
C VAL A 248 11.41 -18.57 5.01
N GLY A 249 11.92 -17.47 4.46
CA GLY A 249 12.99 -17.42 3.48
C GLY A 249 12.56 -17.91 2.08
N SER A 250 13.48 -17.77 1.11
CA SER A 250 13.23 -18.11 -0.28
C SER A 250 13.63 -19.55 -0.66
N ALA A 251 14.20 -20.34 0.26
CA ALA A 251 14.79 -21.66 -0.03
C ALA A 251 13.79 -22.84 0.06
N ARG A 252 14.28 -24.06 -0.19
CA ARG A 252 13.55 -25.32 0.06
C ARG A 252 13.14 -25.40 1.54
N GLY A 253 11.93 -25.90 1.82
CA GLY A 253 11.41 -26.08 3.18
C GLY A 253 10.64 -24.90 3.77
N TRP A 254 10.44 -23.82 2.99
CA TRP A 254 9.71 -22.63 3.43
C TRP A 254 8.29 -22.94 3.97
N SER A 255 7.56 -23.88 3.34
CA SER A 255 6.22 -24.27 3.77
C SER A 255 6.22 -24.92 5.15
N SER A 256 7.24 -25.75 5.45
CA SER A 256 7.40 -26.37 6.77
C SER A 256 7.69 -25.34 7.85
N ARG A 257 8.49 -24.30 7.56
CA ARG A 257 8.70 -23.20 8.51
C ARG A 257 7.43 -22.39 8.75
N LEU A 258 6.69 -22.08 7.69
CA LEU A 258 5.40 -21.40 7.79
C LEU A 258 4.41 -22.20 8.65
N GLU A 259 4.36 -23.52 8.48
CA GLU A 259 3.48 -24.43 9.26
C GLU A 259 3.78 -24.47 10.75
N ARG A 260 4.98 -24.07 11.18
CA ARG A 260 5.35 -24.00 12.61
C ARG A 260 4.88 -22.72 13.29
N LEU A 261 4.45 -21.71 12.52
CA LEU A 261 3.93 -20.46 13.06
C LEU A 261 2.47 -20.62 13.51
N ALA A 262 2.01 -19.78 14.44
CA ALA A 262 0.61 -19.75 14.83
C ALA A 262 -0.30 -19.42 13.62
N PRO A 263 -1.58 -19.86 13.63
CA PRO A 263 -2.48 -19.66 12.49
C PRO A 263 -2.65 -18.19 12.06
N LEU A 264 -2.64 -17.25 13.02
CA LEU A 264 -2.73 -15.82 12.73
C LEU A 264 -1.50 -15.32 11.95
N SER A 265 -0.30 -15.71 12.36
CA SER A 265 0.95 -15.38 11.66
C SER A 265 0.99 -15.99 10.27
N GLN A 266 0.50 -17.22 10.10
CA GLN A 266 0.35 -17.83 8.78
C GLN A 266 -0.59 -17.01 7.89
N LEU A 267 -1.74 -16.56 8.41
CA LEU A 267 -2.67 -15.69 7.66
C LEU A 267 -2.05 -14.33 7.33
N THR A 268 -1.28 -13.73 8.26
CA THR A 268 -0.55 -12.47 8.01
C THR A 268 0.46 -12.61 6.88
N PHE A 269 1.24 -13.70 6.87
CA PHE A 269 2.15 -13.99 5.77
C PHE A 269 1.39 -14.12 4.45
N LEU A 270 0.33 -14.93 4.40
CA LEU A 270 -0.49 -15.12 3.19
C LEU A 270 -1.10 -13.81 2.68
N ALA A 271 -1.46 -12.89 3.58
CA ALA A 271 -2.03 -11.59 3.25
C ALA A 271 -1.01 -10.56 2.72
N SER A 272 0.28 -10.76 3.00
CA SER A 272 1.34 -9.82 2.67
C SER A 272 1.67 -9.77 1.17
N TYR A 273 2.16 -8.62 0.69
CA TYR A 273 2.51 -8.41 -0.72
C TYR A 273 3.82 -9.10 -1.16
N ASP A 274 4.65 -9.55 -0.22
CA ASP A 274 5.94 -10.18 -0.52
C ASP A 274 5.85 -11.66 -0.87
N VAL A 275 4.65 -12.25 -0.83
CA VAL A 275 4.44 -13.64 -1.19
C VAL A 275 4.42 -13.79 -2.71
N ASP A 276 5.38 -14.55 -3.25
CA ASP A 276 5.31 -15.08 -4.62
C ASP A 276 4.06 -15.98 -4.75
N HIS A 277 3.00 -15.45 -5.34
CA HIS A 277 1.73 -16.15 -5.51
C HIS A 277 1.85 -17.43 -6.33
N ALA A 278 2.67 -17.42 -7.38
CA ALA A 278 2.85 -18.61 -8.21
C ALA A 278 3.46 -19.74 -7.37
N ARG A 279 4.41 -19.39 -6.49
CA ARG A 279 4.98 -20.34 -5.52
C ARG A 279 3.96 -20.76 -4.46
N LEU A 280 3.16 -19.83 -3.94
CA LEU A 280 2.11 -20.11 -2.97
C LEU A 280 1.11 -21.14 -3.50
N LEU A 281 0.58 -20.91 -4.71
CA LEU A 281 -0.40 -21.78 -5.35
C LEU A 281 0.17 -23.15 -5.73
N ARG A 282 1.47 -23.23 -6.03
CA ARG A 282 2.16 -24.53 -6.22
C ARG A 282 2.28 -25.31 -4.91
N ALA A 283 2.55 -24.63 -3.79
CA ALA A 283 2.69 -25.29 -2.49
C ALA A 283 1.34 -25.66 -1.88
N TYR A 284 0.30 -24.84 -2.12
CA TYR A 284 -1.04 -25.02 -1.58
C TYR A 284 -2.08 -24.98 -2.71
N PRO A 285 -2.20 -26.06 -3.51
CA PRO A 285 -3.20 -26.13 -4.58
C PRO A 285 -4.64 -26.03 -4.05
N ALA A 286 -4.85 -26.42 -2.78
CA ALA A 286 -6.11 -26.26 -2.05
C ALA A 286 -6.04 -25.10 -1.03
N LEU A 287 -5.54 -23.93 -1.47
CA LEU A 287 -5.41 -22.74 -0.62
C LEU A 287 -6.70 -22.39 0.16
N PRO A 288 -7.93 -22.49 -0.41
CA PRO A 288 -9.15 -22.17 0.34
C PRO A 288 -9.39 -23.10 1.53
N ASP A 289 -9.12 -24.40 1.37
CA ASP A 289 -9.27 -25.37 2.46
C ASP A 289 -8.24 -25.12 3.55
N ARG A 290 -7.01 -24.77 3.15
CA ARG A 290 -5.97 -24.36 4.11
C ARG A 290 -6.37 -23.10 4.87
N VAL A 291 -6.85 -22.07 4.18
CA VAL A 291 -7.33 -20.84 4.82
C VAL A 291 -8.47 -21.16 5.79
N ARG A 292 -9.43 -22.01 5.41
CA ARG A 292 -10.50 -22.45 6.30
C ARG A 292 -9.96 -23.11 7.57
N ALA A 293 -9.04 -24.06 7.43
CA ALA A 293 -8.41 -24.73 8.56
C ALA A 293 -7.67 -23.74 9.48
N LEU A 294 -6.98 -22.75 8.92
CA LEU A 294 -6.31 -21.71 9.70
C LEU A 294 -7.31 -20.86 10.49
N VAL A 295 -8.41 -20.43 9.86
CA VAL A 295 -9.42 -19.61 10.54
C VAL A 295 -10.15 -20.43 11.63
N GLU A 296 -10.41 -21.71 11.39
CA GLU A 296 -11.01 -22.61 12.39
C GLU A 296 -10.11 -22.81 13.61
N ALA A 297 -8.79 -22.88 13.38
CA ALA A 297 -7.77 -23.04 14.42
C ALA A 297 -7.50 -21.75 15.24
N LEU A 298 -8.01 -20.60 14.82
CA LEU A 298 -7.86 -19.35 15.58
C LEU A 298 -8.68 -19.36 16.87
N ALA A 299 -8.12 -18.73 17.91
CA ALA A 299 -8.85 -18.46 19.13
C ALA A 299 -10.08 -17.58 18.85
N PRO A 300 -11.17 -17.70 19.63
CA PRO A 300 -12.42 -16.96 19.36
C PRO A 300 -12.24 -15.43 19.27
N ASP A 301 -11.32 -14.85 20.04
CA ASP A 301 -11.00 -13.42 20.02
C ASP A 301 -10.17 -13.02 18.79
N GLU A 302 -9.37 -13.93 18.25
CA GLU A 302 -8.53 -13.71 17.06
C GLU A 302 -9.30 -13.84 15.74
N ARG A 303 -10.41 -14.59 15.72
CA ARG A 303 -11.22 -14.80 14.50
C ARG A 303 -11.69 -13.49 13.85
N ARG A 304 -11.96 -12.45 14.64
CA ARG A 304 -12.33 -11.13 14.12
C ARG A 304 -11.19 -10.49 13.33
N SER A 305 -9.95 -10.69 13.76
CA SER A 305 -8.75 -10.16 13.11
C SER A 305 -8.32 -10.96 11.87
N ALA A 306 -8.83 -12.19 11.71
CA ALA A 306 -8.62 -12.96 10.48
C ALA A 306 -9.22 -12.25 9.26
N LEU A 307 -10.37 -11.62 9.43
CA LEU A 307 -11.16 -11.09 8.32
C LEU A 307 -10.43 -10.01 7.50
N PRO A 308 -9.82 -8.96 8.11
CA PRO A 308 -8.99 -8.02 7.37
C PRO A 308 -7.87 -8.72 6.58
N LEU A 309 -7.22 -9.73 7.16
CA LEU A 309 -6.17 -10.51 6.50
C LEU A 309 -6.71 -11.31 5.30
N LEU A 310 -7.91 -11.88 5.41
CA LEU A 310 -8.56 -12.58 4.29
C LEU A 310 -8.92 -11.63 3.15
N VAL A 311 -9.36 -10.41 3.47
CA VAL A 311 -9.63 -9.38 2.46
C VAL A 311 -8.33 -8.95 1.79
N MET A 312 -7.25 -8.74 2.54
CA MET A 312 -5.92 -8.46 1.99
C MET A 312 -5.44 -9.61 1.09
N LEU A 313 -5.46 -10.87 1.56
CA LEU A 313 -5.12 -12.04 0.75
C LEU A 313 -5.94 -12.10 -0.55
N ALA A 314 -7.26 -11.88 -0.47
CA ALA A 314 -8.12 -11.85 -1.65
C ALA A 314 -7.71 -10.74 -2.64
N GLN A 315 -7.34 -9.56 -2.14
CA GLN A 315 -6.81 -8.48 -2.98
C GLN A 315 -5.50 -8.87 -3.65
N THR A 316 -4.58 -9.40 -2.87
CA THR A 316 -3.23 -9.80 -3.27
C THR A 316 -3.33 -10.86 -4.39
N LEU A 317 -4.19 -11.87 -4.22
CA LEU A 317 -4.51 -12.86 -5.27
C LEU A 317 -5.06 -12.23 -6.56
N THR A 318 -5.86 -11.16 -6.46
CA THR A 318 -6.42 -10.48 -7.65
C THR A 318 -5.48 -9.46 -8.31
N ARG A 319 -4.53 -8.88 -7.57
CA ARG A 319 -3.61 -7.83 -8.04
C ARG A 319 -2.58 -8.36 -9.03
N ASP A 320 -1.96 -9.49 -8.71
CA ASP A 320 -0.83 -10.04 -9.49
C ASP A 320 -1.26 -10.85 -10.71
N THR A 321 -2.55 -10.78 -11.07
CA THR A 321 -3.06 -11.53 -12.20
C THR A 321 -2.89 -10.69 -13.48
N PRO A 322 -2.05 -11.13 -14.45
CA PRO A 322 -1.80 -10.34 -15.65
C PRO A 322 -3.09 -10.06 -16.41
N ALA A 323 -3.06 -9.09 -17.34
CA ALA A 323 -4.21 -8.60 -18.10
C ALA A 323 -4.99 -9.66 -18.94
N PHE A 324 -4.68 -10.95 -18.81
CA PHE A 324 -5.36 -12.05 -19.45
C PHE A 324 -6.62 -12.48 -18.68
N ASP A 325 -7.76 -12.41 -19.37
CA ASP A 325 -9.11 -12.67 -18.85
C ASP A 325 -9.33 -14.06 -18.19
N HIS A 326 -8.55 -15.07 -18.56
CA HIS A 326 -8.71 -16.43 -18.03
C HIS A 326 -8.00 -16.62 -16.68
N LEU A 327 -6.83 -16.00 -16.49
CA LEU A 327 -6.14 -16.00 -15.20
C LEU A 327 -6.92 -15.16 -14.20
N ARG A 328 -7.46 -14.00 -14.62
CA ARG A 328 -8.31 -13.13 -13.78
C ARG A 328 -9.53 -13.86 -13.22
N ARG A 329 -10.11 -14.80 -13.97
CA ARG A 329 -11.24 -15.62 -13.49
C ARG A 329 -10.81 -16.59 -12.39
N LYS A 330 -9.73 -17.35 -12.59
CA LYS A 330 -9.24 -18.31 -11.59
C LYS A 330 -8.83 -17.63 -10.29
N SER A 331 -8.08 -16.52 -10.37
CA SER A 331 -7.70 -15.75 -9.20
C SER A 331 -8.90 -15.13 -8.48
N GLY A 332 -9.90 -14.65 -9.23
CA GLY A 332 -11.15 -14.15 -8.67
C GLY A 332 -11.96 -15.24 -7.94
N GLU A 333 -12.09 -16.43 -8.55
CA GLU A 333 -12.78 -17.58 -7.93
C GLU A 333 -12.07 -18.00 -6.65
N LEU A 334 -10.74 -18.07 -6.69
CA LEU A 334 -9.94 -18.39 -5.52
C LEU A 334 -10.10 -17.34 -4.41
N ALA A 335 -10.05 -16.05 -4.75
CA ALA A 335 -10.26 -14.96 -3.80
C ALA A 335 -11.66 -15.02 -3.16
N ALA A 336 -12.69 -15.35 -3.94
CA ALA A 336 -14.05 -15.51 -3.42
C ALA A 336 -14.17 -16.72 -2.48
N GLN A 337 -13.52 -17.84 -2.80
CA GLN A 337 -13.47 -19.03 -1.93
C GLN A 337 -12.73 -18.76 -0.61
N VAL A 338 -11.61 -18.03 -0.67
CA VAL A 338 -10.86 -17.57 0.52
C VAL A 338 -11.74 -16.69 1.42
N LEU A 339 -12.47 -15.74 0.82
CA LEU A 339 -13.39 -14.89 1.57
C LEU A 339 -14.52 -15.72 2.20
N ARG A 340 -15.09 -16.69 1.46
CA ARG A 340 -16.14 -17.58 1.95
C ARG A 340 -15.70 -18.37 3.19
N ALA A 341 -14.48 -18.88 3.19
CA ALA A 341 -13.90 -19.57 4.35
C ALA A 341 -13.93 -18.72 5.63
N GLY A 342 -13.76 -17.40 5.52
CA GLY A 342 -13.93 -16.47 6.64
C GLY A 342 -15.39 -16.17 7.00
N PHE A 343 -16.25 -16.03 5.99
CA PHE A 343 -17.67 -15.67 6.19
C PHE A 343 -18.50 -16.77 6.87
N ASP A 344 -18.15 -18.03 6.64
CA ASP A 344 -18.86 -19.16 7.23
C ASP A 344 -18.68 -19.20 8.76
N GLN A 345 -17.67 -18.51 9.31
CA GLN A 345 -17.30 -18.56 10.72
C GLN A 345 -18.15 -17.62 11.61
N PRO A 346 -18.68 -18.12 12.75
CA PRO A 346 -19.33 -17.28 13.76
C PRO A 346 -18.37 -16.20 14.29
N GLY A 347 -18.76 -14.92 14.16
CA GLY A 347 -17.96 -13.77 14.58
C GLY A 347 -17.47 -12.87 13.43
N CYS A 348 -17.49 -13.38 12.18
CA CYS A 348 -17.03 -12.66 10.99
C CYS A 348 -18.16 -12.05 10.14
N ARG A 349 -19.42 -12.16 10.56
CA ARG A 349 -20.61 -11.88 9.71
C ARG A 349 -21.17 -10.45 9.75
N GLY A 350 -20.74 -9.58 10.68
CA GLY A 350 -21.48 -8.35 11.02
C GLY A 350 -20.92 -7.01 10.53
N ALA A 351 -19.61 -6.88 10.28
CA ALA A 351 -18.96 -5.60 9.92
C ALA A 351 -18.50 -5.56 8.44
N THR A 352 -18.82 -6.61 7.71
CA THR A 352 -17.89 -7.18 6.72
C THR A 352 -18.26 -6.86 5.28
N PHE A 353 -19.54 -6.63 5.01
CA PHE A 353 -20.03 -6.73 3.64
C PHE A 353 -19.93 -5.42 2.85
N ALA A 354 -20.19 -4.26 3.48
CA ALA A 354 -20.17 -2.98 2.77
C ALA A 354 -18.84 -2.71 2.05
N ARG A 355 -17.72 -3.24 2.57
CA ARG A 355 -16.36 -3.01 2.08
C ARG A 355 -15.80 -4.16 1.24
N ALA A 356 -16.02 -5.43 1.61
CA ALA A 356 -15.72 -6.60 0.75
C ALA A 356 -16.49 -6.57 -0.58
N SER A 357 -17.68 -5.96 -0.61
CA SER A 357 -18.48 -5.73 -1.82
C SER A 357 -17.74 -4.94 -2.92
N ARG A 358 -16.70 -4.15 -2.59
CA ARG A 358 -15.90 -3.41 -3.57
C ARG A 358 -14.95 -4.34 -4.34
N TYR A 359 -14.50 -5.41 -3.70
CA TYR A 359 -13.62 -6.43 -4.28
C TYR A 359 -14.42 -7.55 -4.97
N LEU A 360 -15.56 -7.95 -4.41
CA LEU A 360 -16.55 -8.79 -5.11
C LEU A 360 -17.17 -8.08 -6.33
N ARG A 361 -17.05 -6.75 -6.44
CA ARG A 361 -17.39 -5.97 -7.64
C ARG A 361 -16.34 -6.12 -8.76
N TRP A 362 -15.08 -6.36 -8.41
CA TRP A 362 -13.95 -6.50 -9.34
C TRP A 362 -13.79 -7.93 -9.84
N ALA A 363 -13.93 -8.90 -8.93
CA ALA A 363 -14.02 -10.30 -9.32
C ALA A 363 -15.36 -10.51 -10.05
N ARG A 364 -15.34 -10.96 -11.31
CA ARG A 364 -16.53 -11.48 -12.03
C ARG A 364 -17.20 -12.69 -11.31
N CYS A 365 -16.89 -12.94 -10.03
CA CYS A 365 -17.44 -13.92 -9.11
C CYS A 365 -18.80 -13.50 -8.52
N PHE A 366 -19.56 -12.69 -9.28
CA PHE A 366 -20.91 -12.28 -8.93
C PHE A 366 -21.86 -13.46 -8.71
N LYS A 367 -21.55 -14.62 -9.33
CA LYS A 367 -22.30 -15.86 -9.18
C LYS A 367 -22.17 -16.46 -7.77
N GLU A 368 -21.00 -16.36 -7.14
CA GLU A 368 -20.77 -16.85 -5.76
C GLU A 368 -21.28 -15.86 -4.71
N ALA A 369 -21.04 -14.55 -4.89
CA ALA A 369 -21.65 -13.53 -4.04
C ALA A 369 -23.19 -13.60 -4.05
N ARG A 370 -23.77 -13.99 -5.19
CA ARG A 370 -25.20 -14.29 -5.33
C ARG A 370 -25.61 -15.56 -4.60
N ALA A 371 -24.86 -16.67 -4.72
CA ALA A 371 -25.16 -17.91 -4.02
C ALA A 371 -25.19 -17.70 -2.49
N MET A 372 -24.20 -16.99 -1.96
CA MET A 372 -24.15 -16.61 -0.54
C MET A 372 -25.35 -15.75 -0.12
N ALA A 373 -25.91 -14.94 -1.03
CA ALA A 373 -27.10 -14.13 -0.75
C ALA A 373 -28.38 -14.93 -0.74
N GLU A 374 -28.44 -15.95 -1.59
CA GLU A 374 -29.55 -16.90 -1.68
C GLU A 374 -29.55 -17.83 -0.45
N GLU A 375 -28.40 -18.14 0.14
CA GLU A 375 -28.22 -18.91 1.39
C GLU A 375 -28.58 -18.12 2.67
N GLY A 376 -29.05 -16.87 2.54
CA GLY A 376 -29.53 -16.09 3.69
C GLY A 376 -28.43 -15.52 4.59
N LEU A 377 -27.17 -15.58 4.16
CA LEU A 377 -26.01 -15.09 4.93
C LEU A 377 -25.95 -13.56 5.08
N PHE A 378 -26.86 -12.81 4.46
CA PHE A 378 -26.90 -11.34 4.46
C PHE A 378 -28.13 -10.75 5.13
N ARG A 379 -27.94 -9.63 5.85
CA ARG A 379 -29.03 -8.77 6.34
C ARG A 379 -29.70 -8.05 5.16
N TYR A 380 -30.96 -7.63 5.34
CA TYR A 380 -31.77 -7.00 4.30
C TYR A 380 -31.07 -5.81 3.58
N GLY A 381 -30.48 -4.88 4.34
CA GLY A 381 -29.76 -3.72 3.79
C GLY A 381 -28.51 -4.09 2.97
N GLU A 382 -27.87 -5.20 3.30
CA GLU A 382 -26.68 -5.70 2.59
C GLU A 382 -27.06 -6.35 1.26
N ARG A 383 -28.16 -7.12 1.23
CA ARG A 383 -28.73 -7.67 -0.02
C ARG A 383 -29.08 -6.58 -1.02
N ARG A 384 -29.67 -5.48 -0.55
CA ARG A 384 -30.01 -4.34 -1.41
C ARG A 384 -28.77 -3.66 -1.99
N THR A 385 -27.73 -3.50 -1.18
CA THR A 385 -26.45 -2.91 -1.61
C THR A 385 -25.75 -3.78 -2.67
N LEU A 386 -25.77 -5.11 -2.48
CA LEU A 386 -25.29 -6.08 -3.47
C LEU A 386 -25.99 -5.94 -4.81
N VAL A 387 -27.32 -5.93 -4.80
CA VAL A 387 -28.12 -5.89 -6.03
C VAL A 387 -27.93 -4.56 -6.77
N ARG A 388 -27.76 -3.43 -6.04
CA ARG A 388 -27.40 -2.14 -6.66
C ARG A 388 -26.02 -2.17 -7.32
N ALA A 389 -25.03 -2.74 -6.66
CA ALA A 389 -23.69 -2.90 -7.22
C ALA A 389 -23.71 -3.79 -8.46
N ALA A 390 -24.48 -4.88 -8.42
CA ALA A 390 -24.71 -5.81 -9.54
C ALA A 390 -25.28 -5.10 -10.76
N LEU A 391 -26.32 -4.30 -10.51
CA LEU A 391 -26.99 -3.53 -11.54
C LEU A 391 -26.04 -2.53 -12.20
N LYS A 392 -25.25 -1.80 -11.40
CA LYS A 392 -24.27 -0.84 -11.91
C LYS A 392 -23.21 -1.53 -12.78
N ALA A 393 -22.71 -2.69 -12.35
CA ALA A 393 -21.73 -3.45 -13.11
C ALA A 393 -22.32 -4.01 -14.42
N ALA A 394 -23.53 -4.58 -14.38
CA ALA A 394 -24.20 -5.09 -15.58
C ALA A 394 -24.44 -3.99 -16.62
N LYS A 395 -24.87 -2.80 -16.18
CA LYS A 395 -25.02 -1.62 -17.05
C LYS A 395 -23.69 -1.18 -17.67
N ALA A 396 -22.62 -1.11 -16.87
CA ALA A 396 -21.30 -0.72 -17.36
C ALA A 396 -20.72 -1.72 -18.39
N MET A 397 -21.09 -3.00 -18.30
CA MET A 397 -20.67 -4.04 -19.24
C MET A 397 -21.58 -4.20 -20.47
N GLY A 398 -22.68 -3.45 -20.56
CA GLY A 398 -23.68 -3.62 -21.63
C GLY A 398 -24.49 -4.92 -21.55
N ASP A 399 -24.50 -5.63 -20.41
CA ASP A 399 -25.30 -6.85 -20.23
C ASP A 399 -26.74 -6.51 -19.81
N GLU A 400 -27.58 -6.19 -20.81
CA GLU A 400 -28.97 -5.79 -20.58
C GLU A 400 -29.82 -6.85 -19.89
N LYS A 401 -29.52 -8.14 -20.12
CA LYS A 401 -30.28 -9.26 -19.54
C LYS A 401 -29.96 -9.39 -18.05
N ALA A 402 -28.71 -9.20 -17.66
CA ALA A 402 -28.33 -9.12 -16.26
C ALA A 402 -28.88 -7.86 -15.59
N ALA A 403 -28.80 -6.70 -16.26
CA ALA A 403 -29.30 -5.44 -15.73
C ALA A 403 -30.80 -5.49 -15.40
N ARG A 404 -31.65 -5.93 -16.34
CA ARG A 404 -33.11 -6.09 -16.12
C ARG A 404 -33.42 -7.03 -14.95
N ARG A 405 -32.66 -8.11 -14.82
CA ARG A 405 -32.82 -9.08 -13.71
C ARG A 405 -32.49 -8.46 -12.36
N TYR A 406 -31.43 -7.67 -12.28
CA TYR A 406 -31.04 -6.99 -11.04
C TYR A 406 -31.98 -5.84 -10.69
N GLU A 407 -32.53 -5.14 -11.68
CA GLU A 407 -33.61 -4.15 -11.45
C GLU A 407 -34.84 -4.79 -10.82
N ALA A 408 -35.37 -5.86 -11.41
CA ALA A 408 -36.53 -6.57 -10.86
C ALA A 408 -36.28 -7.05 -9.42
N ARG A 409 -35.06 -7.50 -9.14
CA ARG A 409 -34.68 -7.97 -7.81
C ARG A 409 -34.48 -6.84 -6.80
N LEU A 410 -34.03 -5.67 -7.26
CA LEU A 410 -33.93 -4.48 -6.42
C LEU A 410 -35.32 -3.96 -6.03
N THR A 411 -36.27 -4.04 -6.95
CA THR A 411 -37.69 -3.75 -6.71
C THR A 411 -38.27 -4.71 -5.67
N ALA A 412 -38.04 -6.02 -5.80
CA ALA A 412 -38.48 -7.02 -4.83
C ALA A 412 -37.83 -6.87 -3.44
N LEU A 413 -36.65 -6.26 -3.36
CA LEU A 413 -35.95 -5.91 -2.12
C LEU A 413 -36.28 -4.49 -1.61
N THR A 414 -37.36 -3.87 -2.11
CA THR A 414 -37.90 -2.64 -1.55
C THR A 414 -39.18 -3.01 -0.80
N PRO A 415 -39.34 -2.68 0.50
CA PRO A 415 -40.56 -3.01 1.21
C PRO A 415 -41.71 -2.29 0.50
N ALA A 416 -42.85 -2.94 0.34
CA ALA A 416 -44.08 -2.23 0.02
C ALA A 416 -44.30 -1.22 1.15
N SER A 417 -44.27 0.07 0.80
CA SER A 417 -44.49 1.20 1.71
C SER A 417 -45.89 1.18 2.31
#